data_AF-A0A6P7U9Y6-F1
#
_entry.id   AF-A0A6P7U9Y6-F1
#
_cell.length_a   1.000
_cell.length_b   1.000
_cell.length_c   1.000
_cell.angle_alpha   90.00
_cell.angle_beta   90.00
_cell.angle_gamma   90.00
#
_symmetry.space_group_name_H-M   'P 1'
#
loop_
_entity.id
_entity.type
_entity.pdbx_description
1 polymer ?
#
loop_
_entity_poly.entity_id
_entity_poly.type
_entity_poly.pdbx_seq_one_letter_code
_entity_poly.pdbx_strand_id
1 'polypeptide(L)'
;MAKEFNFEKDLLLQVYYEDVEKPQVILEKGDENSKGMFSKDIMMINVFPELPQVKQSAANDYIFVIDCSGSMSGEKIEAAKDTLLLFLKGLPLGCSFNAISFNNDFEFLFKEGSQEYSEDSLNEALKFQKNLYASGGTEILSALKSLSDKKPFQNFHRQVFLITDGEVYSTNDVIQLVKSQVNNTRYFTIGIGSGASTELVKGIARAGKGQAEFVMTNDNLKAKVMRLLKLSMQPFVSSVCLSAKHGENNKELSFISVPERLPCIFSEENLILYLVLHEAETSCKNVKLNLCGKIGESDFSLDFEARLLGQNNKEMTIHRLCVKRKIQELELNEDLGKGDEIKSEIIDLGTMANLVSKYTSFVALDEHVPVAIQTVSRAFTPKARRSRSKNVPAIVRMFRKFYNRVLQHSMPMPVRPREDIAGMYASINNSLSINAENSRQSPHSDLTSSKGTIKDILTGLVDLQAFSVFWNLDDQLAQALNISLKDLNDENPSVSDKVWATALVVAVLREKLASQHCEWEFIEKKAIVWLESQNIQPLYSEKLLEKATNFIKNKMVA
;
A
#
# COMPACT_ATOMS: atom_id res chain seq x y z
N MET A 1 -34.01 18.82 -18.89
CA MET A 1 -33.98 17.44 -19.41
C MET A 1 -32.76 16.76 -18.82
N ALA A 2 -32.92 15.65 -18.11
CA ALA A 2 -31.78 14.85 -17.69
C ALA A 2 -31.06 14.36 -18.96
N LYS A 3 -29.74 14.54 -19.03
CA LYS A 3 -28.94 13.96 -20.11
C LYS A 3 -29.12 12.44 -20.08
N GLU A 4 -29.36 11.85 -21.24
CA GLU A 4 -29.44 10.41 -21.42
C GLU A 4 -28.13 9.76 -20.93
N PHE A 5 -28.23 8.74 -20.07
CA PHE A 5 -27.06 8.11 -19.47
C PHE A 5 -26.38 7.19 -20.50
N ASN A 6 -25.12 7.48 -20.81
CA ASN A 6 -24.31 6.66 -21.70
C ASN A 6 -23.61 5.56 -20.89
N PHE A 7 -23.84 4.28 -21.23
CA PHE A 7 -23.25 3.09 -20.61
C PHE A 7 -21.74 2.90 -20.88
N GLU A 8 -21.08 3.85 -21.53
CA GLU A 8 -19.63 3.87 -21.73
C GLU A 8 -18.84 4.39 -20.50
N LYS A 9 -19.52 4.80 -19.42
CA LYS A 9 -18.89 5.33 -18.20
C LYS A 9 -19.29 4.53 -16.97
N ASP A 10 -18.39 4.49 -16.00
CA ASP A 10 -18.65 3.90 -14.69
C ASP A 10 -19.75 4.69 -13.95
N LEU A 11 -20.70 3.98 -13.35
CA LEU A 11 -21.68 4.55 -12.43
C LEU A 11 -21.08 4.51 -11.01
N LEU A 12 -20.69 5.66 -10.47
CA LEU A 12 -20.25 5.78 -9.08
C LEU A 12 -21.44 6.12 -8.18
N LEU A 13 -21.83 5.20 -7.31
CA LEU A 13 -22.81 5.44 -6.25
C LEU A 13 -22.09 5.67 -4.92
N GLN A 14 -22.22 6.88 -4.36
CA GLN A 14 -21.68 7.20 -3.04
C GLN A 14 -22.81 7.14 -2.01
N VAL A 15 -22.61 6.31 -0.98
CA VAL A 15 -23.55 6.14 0.13
C VAL A 15 -22.88 6.66 1.39
N TYR A 16 -23.57 7.55 2.09
CA TYR A 16 -23.11 8.12 3.35
C TYR A 16 -23.97 7.57 4.48
N TYR A 17 -23.34 7.15 5.56
CA TYR A 17 -24.05 6.71 6.75
C TYR A 17 -24.33 7.92 7.64
N GLU A 18 -25.55 8.01 8.17
CA GLU A 18 -25.83 8.87 9.33
C GLU A 18 -25.18 8.21 10.56
N ASP A 19 -24.49 9.01 11.40
CA ASP A 19 -23.79 8.55 12.61
C ASP A 19 -22.73 7.45 12.39
N VAL A 20 -21.78 7.66 11.47
CA VAL A 20 -20.67 6.71 11.13
C VAL A 20 -19.93 6.20 12.38
N GLU A 21 -19.79 7.04 13.40
CA GLU A 21 -19.06 6.74 14.64
C GLU A 21 -19.79 5.75 15.56
N LYS A 22 -21.11 5.56 15.38
CA LYS A 22 -21.88 4.62 16.21
C LYS A 22 -21.58 3.19 15.77
N PRO A 23 -21.06 2.32 16.66
CA PRO A 23 -20.84 0.91 16.33
C PRO A 23 -22.15 0.24 15.90
N GLN A 24 -22.08 -0.52 14.82
CA GLN A 24 -23.21 -1.28 14.29
C GLN A 24 -22.93 -2.77 14.45
N VAL A 25 -23.92 -3.51 14.93
CA VAL A 25 -23.84 -4.96 15.07
C VAL A 25 -25.07 -5.59 14.45
N ILE A 26 -24.86 -6.48 13.49
CA ILE A 26 -25.93 -7.17 12.76
C ILE A 26 -25.81 -8.66 13.07
N LEU A 27 -26.89 -9.28 13.54
CA LEU A 27 -26.95 -10.74 13.72
C LEU A 27 -27.72 -11.37 12.55
N GLU A 28 -27.09 -12.33 11.88
CA GLU A 28 -27.74 -13.22 10.93
C GLU A 28 -27.80 -14.62 11.54
N LYS A 29 -29.00 -15.20 11.61
CA LYS A 29 -29.21 -16.52 12.20
C LYS A 29 -28.71 -17.63 11.28
N GLY A 30 -28.20 -18.70 11.88
CA GLY A 30 -27.83 -19.91 11.16
C GLY A 30 -29.05 -20.63 10.57
N ASP A 31 -28.83 -21.41 9.52
CA ASP A 31 -29.81 -22.35 8.98
C ASP A 31 -29.65 -23.72 9.67
N GLU A 32 -30.68 -24.12 10.42
CA GLU A 32 -30.73 -25.39 11.15
C GLU A 32 -30.56 -26.62 10.25
N ASN A 33 -30.84 -26.51 8.95
CA ASN A 33 -30.67 -27.59 7.98
C ASN A 33 -29.27 -27.62 7.33
N SER A 34 -28.49 -26.56 7.53
CA SER A 34 -27.13 -26.45 7.02
C SER A 34 -26.13 -27.10 8.00
N LYS A 35 -24.86 -27.17 7.59
CA LYS A 35 -23.76 -27.69 8.42
C LYS A 35 -22.67 -26.63 8.56
N GLY A 36 -21.77 -26.84 9.52
CA GLY A 36 -20.54 -26.07 9.65
C GLY A 36 -20.80 -24.63 10.09
N MET A 37 -20.27 -23.65 9.36
CA MET A 37 -20.41 -22.24 9.72
C MET A 37 -21.81 -21.68 9.40
N PHE A 38 -22.55 -22.29 8.48
CA PHE A 38 -23.90 -21.87 8.10
C PHE A 38 -24.98 -22.31 9.09
N SER A 39 -24.71 -23.30 9.94
CA SER A 39 -25.65 -23.71 11.00
C SER A 39 -25.51 -22.87 12.28
N LYS A 40 -24.59 -21.90 12.30
CA LYS A 40 -24.26 -21.09 13.48
C LYS A 40 -24.75 -19.67 13.29
N ASP A 41 -25.16 -19.04 14.36
CA ASP A 41 -25.46 -17.60 14.36
C ASP A 41 -24.17 -16.79 14.18
N ILE A 42 -24.20 -15.80 13.29
CA ILE A 42 -23.06 -14.93 13.00
C ILE A 42 -23.41 -13.47 13.26
N MET A 43 -22.61 -12.82 14.11
CA MET A 43 -22.67 -11.38 14.32
C MET A 43 -21.60 -10.68 13.49
N MET A 44 -22.00 -9.71 12.67
CA MET A 44 -21.09 -8.76 12.03
C MET A 44 -21.01 -7.49 12.86
N ILE A 45 -19.82 -7.11 13.27
CA ILE A 45 -19.52 -5.88 13.98
C ILE A 45 -18.84 -4.93 12.99
N ASN A 46 -19.36 -3.71 12.88
CA ASN A 46 -18.84 -2.63 12.05
C ASN A 46 -18.58 -1.42 12.94
N VAL A 47 -17.31 -1.02 13.09
CA VAL A 47 -16.88 0.09 13.96
C VAL A 47 -16.05 1.08 13.15
N PHE A 48 -16.33 2.37 13.34
CA PHE A 48 -15.50 3.47 12.85
C PHE A 48 -15.04 4.29 14.05
N PRO A 49 -13.92 3.92 14.69
CA PRO A 49 -13.56 4.46 16.00
C PRO A 49 -12.89 5.83 15.88
N GLU A 50 -13.28 6.75 16.76
CA GLU A 50 -12.50 7.94 17.05
C GLU A 50 -11.55 7.64 18.20
N LEU A 51 -10.25 7.66 17.92
CA LEU A 51 -9.24 7.46 18.95
C LEU A 51 -8.89 8.81 19.57
N PRO A 52 -8.71 8.88 20.91
CA PRO A 52 -8.30 10.12 21.56
C PRO A 52 -6.99 10.62 20.95
N GLN A 53 -6.96 11.90 20.59
CA GLN A 53 -5.73 12.51 20.10
C GLN A 53 -4.70 12.54 21.21
N VAL A 54 -3.66 11.71 21.06
CA VAL A 54 -2.50 11.76 21.95
C VAL A 54 -1.69 12.99 21.56
N LYS A 55 -1.53 13.95 22.48
CA LYS A 55 -0.73 15.17 22.28
C LYS A 55 0.66 14.78 21.80
N GLN A 56 0.94 15.07 20.53
CA GLN A 56 2.19 14.83 19.81
C GLN A 56 2.80 13.44 20.06
N SER A 57 2.49 12.53 19.14
CA SER A 57 3.29 11.32 18.91
C SER A 57 4.76 11.70 18.97
N ALA A 58 5.52 10.95 19.76
CA ALA A 58 6.98 11.04 19.78
C ALA A 58 7.51 11.17 18.34
N ALA A 59 8.54 11.98 18.18
CA ALA A 59 9.21 12.13 16.90
C ALA A 59 9.47 10.71 16.33
N ASN A 60 8.97 10.44 15.13
CA ASN A 60 9.03 9.10 14.54
C ASN A 60 10.31 8.95 13.72
N ASP A 61 10.87 7.75 13.71
CA ASP A 61 12.01 7.39 12.86
C ASP A 61 11.50 6.64 11.63
N TYR A 62 11.56 7.26 10.46
CA TYR A 62 10.99 6.73 9.22
C TYR A 62 12.03 6.01 8.38
N ILE A 63 11.82 4.72 8.09
CA ILE A 63 12.74 3.92 7.30
C ILE A 63 12.03 3.45 6.03
N PHE A 64 12.54 3.84 4.87
CA PHE A 64 12.06 3.35 3.59
C PHE A 64 12.93 2.18 3.14
N VAL A 65 12.33 1.01 2.89
CA VAL A 65 13.04 -0.19 2.41
C VAL A 65 12.54 -0.47 0.99
N ILE A 66 13.40 -0.28 0.01
CA ILE A 66 13.03 -0.27 -1.42
C ILE A 66 13.67 -1.45 -2.13
N ASP A 67 12.82 -2.30 -2.68
CA ASP A 67 13.20 -3.39 -3.55
C ASP A 67 13.70 -2.85 -4.90
N CYS A 68 14.94 -3.17 -5.21
CA CYS A 68 15.61 -2.82 -6.46
C CYS A 68 16.02 -4.07 -7.23
N SER A 69 15.39 -5.22 -6.99
CA SER A 69 15.64 -6.47 -7.72
C SER A 69 15.33 -6.35 -9.21
N GLY A 70 15.82 -7.29 -10.02
CA GLY A 70 15.60 -7.28 -11.47
C GLY A 70 14.11 -7.36 -11.88
N SER A 71 13.26 -7.96 -11.04
CA SER A 71 11.82 -8.02 -11.27
C SER A 71 11.20 -6.62 -11.27
N MET A 72 11.73 -5.69 -10.48
CA MET A 72 11.29 -4.29 -10.39
C MET A 72 11.59 -3.44 -11.64
N SER A 73 12.22 -3.99 -12.68
CA SER A 73 12.55 -3.22 -13.90
C SER A 73 11.33 -2.61 -14.62
N GLY A 74 11.57 -1.54 -15.38
CA GLY A 74 10.54 -0.84 -16.15
C GLY A 74 9.65 0.06 -15.29
N GLU A 75 8.34 -0.02 -15.47
CA GLU A 75 7.37 0.84 -14.77
C GLU A 75 7.35 0.62 -13.25
N LYS A 76 7.78 -0.55 -12.75
CA LYS A 76 7.74 -0.87 -11.31
C LYS A 76 8.76 -0.09 -10.49
N ILE A 77 9.99 0.09 -11.00
CA ILE A 77 11.03 0.88 -10.31
C ILE A 77 10.69 2.37 -10.37
N GLU A 78 10.08 2.84 -11.45
CA GLU A 78 9.60 4.22 -11.54
C GLU A 78 8.43 4.46 -10.56
N ALA A 79 7.49 3.51 -10.44
CA ALA A 79 6.45 3.58 -9.40
C ALA A 79 7.05 3.55 -7.97
N ALA A 80 8.12 2.79 -7.74
CA ALA A 80 8.82 2.76 -6.45
C ALA A 80 9.52 4.09 -6.14
N LYS A 81 10.14 4.70 -7.15
CA LYS A 81 10.72 6.04 -7.10
C LYS A 81 9.69 7.10 -6.76
N ASP A 82 8.55 7.09 -7.44
CA ASP A 82 7.45 8.03 -7.20
C ASP A 82 6.86 7.85 -5.80
N THR A 83 6.72 6.58 -5.37
CA THR A 83 6.30 6.23 -4.00
C THR A 83 7.25 6.82 -2.96
N LEU A 84 8.56 6.63 -3.13
CA LEU A 84 9.57 7.17 -2.23
C LEU A 84 9.57 8.70 -2.22
N LEU A 85 9.42 9.34 -3.38
CA LEU A 85 9.31 10.79 -3.49
C LEU A 85 8.12 11.33 -2.68
N LEU A 86 6.94 10.72 -2.83
CA LEU A 86 5.74 11.11 -2.09
C LEU A 86 5.93 10.98 -0.58
N PHE A 87 6.55 9.88 -0.12
CA PHE A 87 6.87 9.74 1.29
C PHE A 87 7.84 10.82 1.79
N LEU A 88 8.95 11.01 1.08
CA LEU A 88 9.98 11.99 1.46
C LEU A 88 9.40 13.42 1.52
N LYS A 89 8.52 13.79 0.60
CA LYS A 89 7.82 15.09 0.60
C LYS A 89 6.70 15.15 1.65
N GLY A 90 6.13 14.02 2.04
CA GLY A 90 5.06 13.92 3.05
C GLY A 90 5.54 13.88 4.51
N LEU A 91 6.79 13.50 4.79
CA LEU A 91 7.34 13.29 6.14
C LEU A 91 7.13 14.46 7.12
N PRO A 92 6.66 14.25 8.35
CA PRO A 92 6.37 15.37 9.25
C PRO A 92 7.65 16.11 9.69
N LEU A 93 7.54 17.40 10.01
CA LEU A 93 8.68 18.15 10.56
C LEU A 93 9.09 17.59 11.92
N GLY A 94 10.39 17.63 12.23
CA GLY A 94 10.94 17.12 13.49
C GLY A 94 11.10 15.59 13.56
N CYS A 95 10.92 14.87 12.44
CA CYS A 95 11.19 13.44 12.36
C CYS A 95 12.65 13.14 11.97
N SER A 96 13.08 11.90 12.17
CA SER A 96 14.28 11.35 11.53
C SER A 96 13.88 10.40 10.42
N PHE A 97 14.76 10.19 9.43
CA PHE A 97 14.52 9.19 8.40
C PHE A 97 15.79 8.57 7.85
N ASN A 98 15.62 7.43 7.17
CA ASN A 98 16.64 6.77 6.36
C ASN A 98 15.97 6.01 5.20
N ALA A 99 16.76 5.62 4.21
CA ALA A 99 16.33 4.74 3.14
C ALA A 99 17.32 3.59 2.96
N ILE A 100 16.82 2.43 2.55
CA ILE A 100 17.60 1.25 2.21
C ILE A 100 17.15 0.78 0.84
N SER A 101 18.05 0.71 -0.12
CA SER A 101 17.82 -0.06 -1.34
C SER A 101 18.33 -1.48 -1.12
N PHE A 102 17.63 -2.49 -1.63
CA PHE A 102 18.09 -3.87 -1.56
C PHE A 102 17.87 -4.61 -2.88
N ASN A 103 18.79 -5.52 -3.18
CA ASN A 103 18.72 -6.50 -4.26
C ASN A 103 19.46 -7.79 -3.85
N ASN A 104 20.63 -8.12 -4.42
CA ASN A 104 21.53 -9.14 -3.88
C ASN A 104 22.20 -8.69 -2.57
N ASP A 105 22.45 -7.39 -2.46
CA ASP A 105 23.02 -6.72 -1.28
C ASP A 105 22.05 -5.63 -0.83
N PHE A 106 22.41 -4.84 0.19
CA PHE A 106 21.63 -3.67 0.58
C PHE A 106 22.54 -2.47 0.83
N GLU A 107 22.03 -1.28 0.55
CA GLU A 107 22.72 -0.01 0.79
C GLU A 107 21.82 0.94 1.56
N PHE A 108 22.34 1.45 2.69
CA PHE A 108 21.73 2.56 3.40
C PHE A 108 22.07 3.88 2.71
N LEU A 109 21.07 4.75 2.55
CA LEU A 109 21.26 6.15 2.23
C LEU A 109 22.20 6.81 3.25
N PHE A 110 21.86 6.70 4.54
CA PHE A 110 22.69 7.22 5.62
C PHE A 110 23.35 6.06 6.39
N LYS A 111 24.66 5.87 6.17
CA LYS A 111 25.41 4.72 6.68
C LYS A 111 25.51 4.69 8.22
N GLU A 112 25.70 5.85 8.83
CA GLU A 112 25.86 5.99 10.29
C GLU A 112 24.54 5.83 11.08
N GLY A 113 23.39 5.91 10.42
CA GLY A 113 22.08 5.90 11.07
C GLY A 113 21.13 6.89 10.41
N SER A 114 19.88 6.92 10.87
CA SER A 114 18.90 7.91 10.40
C SER A 114 19.42 9.34 10.58
N GLN A 115 18.96 10.27 9.75
CA GLN A 115 19.27 11.69 9.85
C GLN A 115 17.99 12.46 10.15
N GLU A 116 18.12 13.61 10.81
CA GLU A 116 16.99 14.54 10.97
C GLU A 116 16.46 14.99 9.59
N TYR A 117 15.15 15.17 9.48
CA TYR A 117 14.52 15.68 8.28
C TYR A 117 14.85 17.17 8.09
N SER A 118 15.84 17.45 7.23
CA SER A 118 16.43 18.76 6.95
C SER A 118 16.65 18.95 5.45
N GLU A 119 16.99 20.17 5.02
CA GLU A 119 17.13 20.49 3.59
C GLU A 119 18.23 19.67 2.94
N ASP A 120 19.35 19.57 3.62
CA ASP A 120 20.50 18.82 3.15
C ASP A 120 20.18 17.33 3.07
N SER A 121 19.55 16.76 4.11
CA SER A 121 19.20 15.34 4.14
C SER A 121 18.10 14.99 3.14
N LEU A 122 17.10 15.84 2.91
CA LEU A 122 16.12 15.61 1.84
C LEU A 122 16.79 15.67 0.46
N ASN A 123 17.64 16.67 0.21
CA ASN A 123 18.30 16.81 -1.08
C ASN A 123 19.20 15.60 -1.40
N GLU A 124 19.88 15.05 -0.39
CA GLU A 124 20.61 13.78 -0.51
C GLU A 124 19.67 12.60 -0.79
N ALA A 125 18.55 12.50 -0.08
CA ALA A 125 17.54 11.46 -0.30
C ALA A 125 16.90 11.53 -1.70
N LEU A 126 16.66 12.73 -2.23
CA LEU A 126 16.14 12.91 -3.58
C LEU A 126 17.15 12.50 -4.65
N LYS A 127 18.46 12.69 -4.41
CA LYS A 127 19.50 12.17 -5.30
C LYS A 127 19.54 10.63 -5.24
N PHE A 128 19.46 10.06 -4.04
CA PHE A 128 19.38 8.61 -3.85
C PHE A 128 18.17 8.01 -4.57
N GLN A 129 16.99 8.61 -4.40
CA GLN A 129 15.75 8.21 -5.07
C GLN A 129 15.89 8.23 -6.60
N LYS A 130 16.43 9.31 -7.18
CA LYS A 130 16.64 9.41 -8.64
C LYS A 130 17.60 8.34 -9.18
N ASN A 131 18.60 7.97 -8.38
CA ASN A 131 19.62 6.99 -8.74
C ASN A 131 19.20 5.54 -8.53
N LEU A 132 18.00 5.25 -8.01
CA LEU A 132 17.52 3.88 -7.90
C LEU A 132 17.41 3.22 -9.28
N TYR A 133 17.89 1.98 -9.39
CA TYR A 133 17.76 1.18 -10.61
C TYR A 133 17.58 -0.30 -10.26
N ALA A 134 16.76 -0.98 -11.06
CA ALA A 134 16.46 -2.40 -10.89
C ALA A 134 17.62 -3.27 -11.38
N SER A 135 18.15 -4.14 -10.52
CA SER A 135 19.21 -5.11 -10.84
C SER A 135 19.31 -6.20 -9.78
N GLY A 136 19.87 -7.37 -10.13
CA GLY A 136 20.15 -8.43 -9.15
C GLY A 136 18.91 -9.22 -8.67
N GLY A 137 19.10 -9.97 -7.58
CA GLY A 137 18.09 -10.77 -6.88
C GLY A 137 17.42 -10.02 -5.72
N THR A 138 16.89 -10.75 -4.74
CA THR A 138 15.99 -10.21 -3.70
C THR A 138 16.35 -10.73 -2.29
N GLU A 139 17.21 -10.01 -1.57
CA GLU A 139 17.74 -10.35 -0.23
C GLU A 139 17.17 -9.44 0.88
N ILE A 140 15.85 -9.37 0.95
CA ILE A 140 15.11 -8.56 1.93
C ILE A 140 15.46 -8.91 3.39
N LEU A 141 15.73 -10.19 3.68
CA LEU A 141 15.94 -10.65 5.05
C LEU A 141 17.19 -10.01 5.67
N SER A 142 18.26 -9.88 4.89
CA SER A 142 19.51 -9.24 5.31
C SER A 142 19.31 -7.74 5.56
N ALA A 143 18.59 -7.06 4.67
CA ALA A 143 18.24 -5.65 4.85
C ALA A 143 17.45 -5.41 6.14
N LEU A 144 16.40 -6.22 6.40
CA LEU A 144 15.58 -6.08 7.60
C LEU A 144 16.30 -6.49 8.90
N LYS A 145 17.24 -7.44 8.86
CA LYS A 145 18.09 -7.77 10.02
C LYS A 145 18.99 -6.60 10.40
N SER A 146 19.59 -5.93 9.42
CA SER A 146 20.45 -4.77 9.68
C SER A 146 19.74 -3.61 10.38
N LEU A 147 18.40 -3.53 10.25
CA LEU A 147 17.59 -2.57 10.98
C LEU A 147 17.51 -2.87 12.48
N SER A 148 17.57 -4.13 12.90
CA SER A 148 17.62 -4.48 14.33
C SER A 148 18.87 -3.94 15.01
N ASP A 149 19.99 -3.92 14.28
CA ASP A 149 21.29 -3.52 14.83
C ASP A 149 21.38 -2.00 15.04
N LYS A 150 20.64 -1.24 14.22
CA LYS A 150 20.56 0.22 14.33
C LYS A 150 19.41 0.61 15.26
N LYS A 151 19.72 1.01 16.50
CA LYS A 151 18.71 1.56 17.41
C LYS A 151 18.15 2.88 16.86
N PRO A 152 16.84 3.15 16.98
CA PRO A 152 16.30 4.47 16.68
C PRO A 152 16.88 5.51 17.65
N PHE A 153 16.80 6.79 17.28
CA PHE A 153 17.10 7.88 18.20
C PHE A 153 16.25 7.75 19.47
N GLN A 154 16.82 8.12 20.61
CA GLN A 154 16.20 7.95 21.91
C GLN A 154 14.82 8.61 21.94
N ASN A 155 13.79 7.85 22.36
CA ASN A 155 12.36 8.21 22.37
C ASN A 155 11.62 8.15 21.01
N PHE A 156 12.25 7.71 19.91
CA PHE A 156 11.57 7.59 18.61
C PHE A 156 10.98 6.18 18.40
N HIS A 157 9.74 6.13 17.91
CA HIS A 157 9.13 4.91 17.38
C HIS A 157 9.48 4.76 15.90
N ARG A 158 9.90 3.56 15.49
CA ARG A 158 10.30 3.32 14.10
C ARG A 158 9.11 2.96 13.23
N GLN A 159 8.98 3.64 12.09
CA GLN A 159 7.99 3.38 11.05
C GLN A 159 8.71 2.90 9.79
N VAL A 160 8.61 1.62 9.47
CA VAL A 160 9.23 1.01 8.29
C VAL A 160 8.20 0.95 7.16
N PHE A 161 8.57 1.42 5.97
CA PHE A 161 7.78 1.32 4.75
C PHE A 161 8.53 0.44 3.75
N LEU A 162 8.05 -0.77 3.52
CA LEU A 162 8.62 -1.69 2.54
C LEU A 162 7.91 -1.55 1.19
N ILE A 163 8.66 -1.30 0.13
CA ILE A 163 8.18 -1.18 -1.25
C ILE A 163 8.76 -2.34 -2.04
N THR A 164 7.93 -3.24 -2.56
CA THR A 164 8.39 -4.47 -3.24
C THR A 164 7.34 -4.99 -4.24
N ASP A 165 7.77 -5.75 -5.24
CA ASP A 165 6.89 -6.59 -6.07
C ASP A 165 6.81 -8.05 -5.58
N GLY A 166 7.37 -8.34 -4.41
CA GLY A 166 7.08 -9.54 -3.62
C GLY A 166 7.73 -10.83 -4.10
N GLU A 167 8.71 -10.80 -5.01
CA GLU A 167 9.48 -11.98 -5.40
C GLU A 167 10.54 -12.34 -4.34
N VAL A 168 10.11 -12.91 -3.21
CA VAL A 168 10.99 -13.30 -2.08
C VAL A 168 10.97 -14.81 -1.86
N TYR A 169 12.16 -15.41 -1.69
CA TYR A 169 12.32 -16.86 -1.53
C TYR A 169 11.86 -17.42 -0.17
N SER A 170 11.89 -16.61 0.91
CA SER A 170 11.61 -17.06 2.29
C SER A 170 10.61 -16.14 3.04
N THR A 171 9.35 -16.10 2.60
CA THR A 171 8.28 -15.26 3.19
C THR A 171 8.10 -15.47 4.71
N ASN A 172 8.09 -16.72 5.18
CA ASN A 172 7.86 -17.02 6.61
C ASN A 172 9.00 -16.47 7.48
N ASP A 173 10.26 -16.62 7.07
CA ASP A 173 11.42 -16.13 7.85
C ASP A 173 11.39 -14.61 8.01
N VAL A 174 11.00 -13.90 6.95
CA VAL A 174 10.83 -12.45 6.97
C VAL A 174 9.72 -12.05 7.94
N ILE A 175 8.58 -12.75 7.92
CA ILE A 175 7.46 -12.49 8.82
C ILE A 175 7.81 -12.78 10.28
N GLN A 176 8.56 -13.84 10.56
CA GLN A 176 9.02 -14.14 11.92
C GLN A 176 10.02 -13.10 12.43
N LEU A 177 10.93 -12.62 11.57
CA LEU A 177 11.83 -11.52 11.90
C LEU A 177 11.04 -10.26 12.26
N VAL A 178 10.08 -9.86 11.41
CA VAL A 178 9.23 -8.69 11.65
C VAL A 178 8.48 -8.81 12.98
N LYS A 179 7.91 -9.99 13.29
CA LYS A 179 7.25 -10.25 14.59
C LYS A 179 8.17 -10.03 15.78
N SER A 180 9.47 -10.33 15.65
CA SER A 180 10.43 -10.10 16.73
C SER A 180 10.76 -8.62 16.96
N GLN A 181 10.45 -7.74 15.99
CA GLN A 181 10.82 -6.32 15.98
C GLN A 181 9.66 -5.38 16.41
N VAL A 182 8.43 -5.90 16.60
CA VAL A 182 7.20 -5.10 16.77
C VAL A 182 7.05 -4.32 18.09
N ASN A 183 8.01 -4.45 19.00
CA ASN A 183 7.97 -3.72 20.26
C ASN A 183 8.22 -2.23 20.05
N ASN A 184 9.10 -1.86 19.11
CA ASN A 184 9.41 -0.46 18.81
C ASN A 184 9.38 -0.11 17.31
N THR A 185 8.99 -1.07 16.46
CA THR A 185 8.97 -0.90 15.02
C THR A 185 7.62 -1.31 14.45
N ARG A 186 7.02 -0.47 13.61
CA ARG A 186 5.85 -0.84 12.80
C ARG A 186 6.24 -0.98 11.34
N TYR A 187 5.56 -1.87 10.62
CA TYR A 187 5.81 -2.12 9.21
C TYR A 187 4.56 -1.85 8.39
N PHE A 188 4.69 -0.93 7.44
CA PHE A 188 3.75 -0.68 6.36
C PHE A 188 4.35 -1.22 5.06
N THR A 189 3.52 -1.72 4.16
CA THR A 189 4.00 -2.36 2.94
C THR A 189 3.26 -1.85 1.71
N ILE A 190 3.98 -1.73 0.60
CA ILE A 190 3.46 -1.37 -0.71
C ILE A 190 3.86 -2.46 -1.70
N GLY A 191 2.87 -3.19 -2.18
CA GLY A 191 3.03 -4.15 -3.27
C GLY A 191 2.93 -3.46 -4.62
N ILE A 192 4.00 -3.45 -5.42
CA ILE A 192 4.00 -2.81 -6.75
C ILE A 192 3.76 -3.83 -7.87
N GLY A 193 2.81 -3.51 -8.74
CA GLY A 193 2.45 -4.29 -9.92
C GLY A 193 1.48 -5.44 -9.62
N SER A 194 0.88 -5.97 -10.68
CA SER A 194 -0.11 -7.06 -10.60
C SER A 194 0.48 -8.40 -10.12
N GLY A 195 1.80 -8.52 -10.09
CA GLY A 195 2.52 -9.71 -9.62
C GLY A 195 2.91 -9.66 -8.14
N ALA A 196 2.61 -8.56 -7.43
CA ALA A 196 3.00 -8.39 -6.04
C ALA A 196 2.50 -9.53 -5.14
N SER A 197 3.42 -10.21 -4.45
CA SER A 197 3.07 -11.28 -3.49
C SER A 197 2.16 -10.74 -2.38
N THR A 198 0.90 -11.12 -2.43
CA THR A 198 -0.09 -10.72 -1.42
C THR A 198 0.28 -11.28 -0.05
N GLU A 199 0.87 -12.47 -0.03
CA GLU A 199 1.34 -13.20 1.14
C GLU A 199 2.40 -12.42 1.90
N LEU A 200 3.46 -12.01 1.18
CA LEU A 200 4.56 -11.26 1.75
C LEU A 200 4.08 -9.87 2.20
N VAL A 201 3.43 -9.13 1.30
CA VAL A 201 3.06 -7.73 1.53
C VAL A 201 2.07 -7.63 2.69
N LYS A 202 0.96 -8.38 2.67
CA LYS A 202 0.00 -8.37 3.79
C LYS A 202 0.53 -9.07 5.03
N GLY A 203 1.33 -10.13 4.87
CA GLY A 203 1.92 -10.88 5.97
C GLY A 203 2.86 -10.04 6.82
N ILE A 204 3.76 -9.26 6.19
CA ILE A 204 4.66 -8.33 6.87
C ILE A 204 3.87 -7.21 7.55
N ALA A 205 2.92 -6.57 6.87
CA ALA A 205 2.12 -5.50 7.48
C ALA A 205 1.35 -5.99 8.71
N ARG A 206 0.69 -7.15 8.61
CA ARG A 206 -0.07 -7.77 9.71
C ARG A 206 0.85 -8.13 10.87
N ALA A 207 2.00 -8.75 10.58
CA ALA A 207 2.99 -9.10 11.59
C ALA A 207 3.59 -7.88 12.27
N GLY A 208 3.82 -6.81 11.51
CA GLY A 208 4.43 -5.55 11.92
C GLY A 208 3.46 -4.51 12.48
N LYS A 209 2.20 -4.87 12.79
CA LYS A 209 1.18 -3.96 13.33
C LYS A 209 0.93 -2.71 12.46
N GLY A 210 1.09 -2.83 11.14
CA GLY A 210 0.79 -1.77 10.17
C GLY A 210 -0.25 -2.20 9.14
N GLN A 211 -0.22 -1.54 7.97
CA GLN A 211 -1.16 -1.76 6.86
C GLN A 211 -0.42 -1.96 5.54
N ALA A 212 -1.11 -2.61 4.61
CA ALA A 212 -0.61 -2.94 3.28
C ALA A 212 -1.45 -2.25 2.20
N GLU A 213 -0.80 -1.67 1.21
CA GLU A 213 -1.44 -1.18 -0.02
C GLU A 213 -0.81 -1.85 -1.24
N PHE A 214 -1.57 -1.92 -2.34
CA PHE A 214 -1.08 -2.44 -3.62
C PHE A 214 -1.21 -1.36 -4.69
N VAL A 215 -0.21 -1.18 -5.54
CA VAL A 215 -0.19 -0.17 -6.59
C VAL A 215 -0.11 -0.87 -7.95
N MET A 216 -1.17 -0.74 -8.74
CA MET A 216 -1.25 -1.21 -10.14
C MET A 216 -1.06 -0.04 -11.12
N THR A 217 -0.81 -0.35 -12.41
CA THR A 217 -0.45 0.62 -13.48
C THR A 217 -1.42 1.80 -13.65
N ASN A 218 -2.68 1.68 -13.22
CA ASN A 218 -3.70 2.75 -13.31
C ASN A 218 -4.20 3.25 -11.95
N ASP A 219 -3.59 2.82 -10.85
CA ASP A 219 -4.05 3.16 -9.53
C ASP A 219 -3.81 4.63 -9.17
N ASN A 220 -4.54 5.08 -8.17
CA ASN A 220 -4.22 6.31 -7.47
C ASN A 220 -3.10 6.07 -6.46
N LEU A 221 -1.85 6.02 -6.96
CA LEU A 221 -0.65 5.83 -6.15
C LEU A 221 -0.60 6.81 -4.97
N LYS A 222 -0.86 8.10 -5.23
CA LYS A 222 -0.79 9.16 -4.21
C LYS A 222 -1.72 8.91 -3.05
N ALA A 223 -3.00 8.63 -3.30
CA ALA A 223 -3.97 8.38 -2.25
C ALA A 223 -3.55 7.20 -1.36
N LYS A 224 -3.03 6.11 -1.94
CA LYS A 224 -2.56 4.93 -1.19
C LYS A 224 -1.34 5.23 -0.33
N VAL A 225 -0.35 5.94 -0.89
CA VAL A 225 0.88 6.33 -0.16
C VAL A 225 0.56 7.26 1.00
N MET A 226 -0.24 8.30 0.74
CA MET A 226 -0.62 9.29 1.75
C MET A 226 -1.47 8.69 2.86
N ARG A 227 -2.34 7.73 2.52
CA ARG A 227 -3.07 6.91 3.50
C ARG A 227 -2.11 6.17 4.43
N LEU A 228 -1.15 5.40 3.91
CA LEU A 228 -0.19 4.69 4.77
C LEU A 228 0.64 5.66 5.64
N LEU A 229 1.04 6.80 5.08
CA LEU A 229 1.76 7.82 5.83
C LEU A 229 0.90 8.39 6.98
N LYS A 230 -0.38 8.67 6.73
CA LYS A 230 -1.34 9.10 7.77
C LYS A 230 -1.45 8.07 8.89
N LEU A 231 -1.63 6.80 8.53
CA LEU A 231 -1.71 5.70 9.50
C LEU A 231 -0.45 5.59 10.36
N SER A 232 0.72 5.88 9.79
CA SER A 232 1.99 5.87 10.53
C SER A 232 2.18 7.03 11.50
N MET A 233 1.43 8.12 11.35
CA MET A 233 1.52 9.31 12.20
C MET A 233 0.51 9.29 13.36
N GLN A 234 -0.57 8.52 13.23
CA GLN A 234 -1.66 8.54 14.19
C GLN A 234 -1.52 7.48 15.30
N PRO A 235 -2.15 7.73 16.47
CA PRO A 235 -2.32 6.69 17.48
C PRO A 235 -3.12 5.51 16.92
N PHE A 236 -2.92 4.35 17.53
CA PHE A 236 -3.60 3.13 17.15
C PHE A 236 -3.80 2.26 18.39
N VAL A 237 -4.83 1.42 18.36
CA VAL A 237 -5.05 0.40 19.39
C VAL A 237 -4.31 -0.86 18.98
N SER A 238 -3.38 -1.28 19.83
CA SER A 238 -2.64 -2.53 19.72
C SER A 238 -3.20 -3.57 20.69
N SER A 239 -2.79 -4.84 20.53
CA SER A 239 -3.19 -5.94 21.42
C SER A 239 -4.71 -6.02 21.59
N VAL A 240 -5.40 -5.89 20.46
CA VAL A 240 -6.87 -5.78 20.41
C VAL A 240 -7.49 -7.09 20.85
N CYS A 241 -8.41 -7.00 21.79
CA CYS A 241 -9.19 -8.10 22.33
C CYS A 241 -10.68 -7.74 22.22
N LEU A 242 -11.51 -8.76 22.01
CA LEU A 242 -12.95 -8.62 21.95
C LEU A 242 -13.56 -9.58 22.95
N SER A 243 -14.48 -9.08 23.77
CA SER A 243 -15.32 -9.89 24.65
C SER A 243 -16.80 -9.61 24.35
N ALA A 244 -17.62 -10.64 24.56
CA ALA A 244 -19.05 -10.58 24.29
C ALA A 244 -19.80 -11.20 25.46
N LYS A 245 -20.83 -10.50 25.96
CA LYS A 245 -21.62 -10.93 27.11
C LYS A 245 -23.11 -10.77 26.82
N HIS A 246 -23.90 -11.69 27.36
CA HIS A 246 -25.35 -11.54 27.40
C HIS A 246 -25.75 -10.27 28.15
N GLY A 247 -26.63 -9.46 27.57
CA GLY A 247 -27.06 -8.20 28.18
C GLY A 247 -27.91 -8.38 29.44
N GLU A 248 -28.63 -9.51 29.56
CA GLU A 248 -29.57 -9.79 30.66
C GLU A 248 -28.87 -10.32 31.92
N ASN A 249 -27.92 -11.24 31.77
CA ASN A 249 -27.28 -11.94 32.89
C ASN A 249 -25.75 -11.77 32.93
N ASN A 250 -25.16 -10.97 32.04
CA ASN A 250 -23.71 -10.75 31.89
C ASN A 250 -22.88 -12.05 31.73
N LYS A 251 -23.49 -13.17 31.33
CA LYS A 251 -22.77 -14.41 31.03
C LYS A 251 -21.90 -14.23 29.79
N GLU A 252 -20.66 -14.70 29.85
CA GLU A 252 -19.72 -14.69 28.72
C GLU A 252 -20.26 -15.54 27.56
N LEU A 253 -20.18 -14.98 26.34
CA LEU A 253 -20.49 -15.70 25.11
C LEU A 253 -19.23 -16.38 24.59
N SER A 254 -19.39 -17.62 24.14
CA SER A 254 -18.33 -18.31 23.41
C SER A 254 -18.51 -18.10 21.91
N PHE A 255 -17.44 -17.72 21.23
CA PHE A 255 -17.43 -17.48 19.80
C PHE A 255 -16.04 -17.67 19.19
N ILE A 256 -16.00 -17.80 17.87
CA ILE A 256 -14.78 -17.68 17.07
C ILE A 256 -14.84 -16.33 16.35
N SER A 257 -13.82 -15.49 16.54
CA SER A 257 -13.71 -14.24 15.78
C SER A 257 -13.13 -14.50 14.40
N VAL A 258 -13.64 -13.78 13.39
CA VAL A 258 -13.07 -13.74 12.05
C VAL A 258 -12.76 -12.27 11.71
N PRO A 259 -11.48 -11.90 11.51
CA PRO A 259 -10.29 -12.76 11.60
C PRO A 259 -10.00 -13.25 13.03
N GLU A 260 -9.32 -14.38 13.15
CA GLU A 260 -8.95 -14.96 14.46
C GLU A 260 -7.91 -14.12 15.19
N ARG A 261 -6.95 -13.54 14.45
CA ARG A 261 -6.08 -12.49 15.02
C ARG A 261 -6.62 -11.13 14.63
N LEU A 262 -7.17 -10.43 15.63
CA LEU A 262 -7.74 -9.10 15.47
C LEU A 262 -6.67 -8.10 14.98
N PRO A 263 -6.99 -7.27 13.97
CA PRO A 263 -6.07 -6.26 13.48
C PRO A 263 -5.92 -5.11 14.50
N CYS A 264 -4.88 -4.30 14.33
CA CYS A 264 -4.79 -3.03 15.04
C CYS A 264 -5.92 -2.08 14.59
N ILE A 265 -6.39 -1.24 15.50
CA ILE A 265 -7.45 -0.28 15.23
C ILE A 265 -6.82 1.09 15.02
N PHE A 266 -7.24 1.75 13.96
CA PHE A 266 -6.79 3.07 13.59
C PHE A 266 -7.97 4.03 13.61
N SER A 267 -7.72 5.29 13.94
CA SER A 267 -8.74 6.33 13.80
C SER A 267 -9.11 6.46 12.31
N GLU A 268 -10.39 6.74 12.05
CA GLU A 268 -10.93 6.93 10.70
C GLU A 268 -10.84 5.70 9.77
N GLU A 269 -10.55 4.53 10.31
CA GLU A 269 -10.57 3.27 9.58
C GLU A 269 -11.77 2.42 9.97
N ASN A 270 -12.42 1.83 8.98
CA ASN A 270 -13.50 0.88 9.23
C ASN A 270 -12.92 -0.46 9.71
N LEU A 271 -13.34 -0.89 10.89
CA LEU A 271 -13.12 -2.22 11.43
C LEU A 271 -14.37 -3.09 11.28
N ILE A 272 -14.27 -4.12 10.44
CA ILE A 272 -15.29 -5.17 10.31
C ILE A 272 -14.77 -6.47 10.93
N LEU A 273 -15.51 -6.98 11.93
CA LEU A 273 -15.26 -8.27 12.59
C LEU A 273 -16.50 -9.15 12.49
N TYR A 274 -16.31 -10.46 12.46
CA TYR A 274 -17.40 -11.42 12.58
C TYR A 274 -17.22 -12.27 13.83
N LEU A 275 -18.31 -12.59 14.52
CA LEU A 275 -18.35 -13.55 15.61
C LEU A 275 -19.23 -14.71 15.21
N VAL A 276 -18.62 -15.88 15.10
CA VAL A 276 -19.33 -17.14 14.86
C VAL A 276 -19.65 -17.74 16.22
N LEU A 277 -20.91 -17.67 16.62
CA LEU A 277 -21.36 -18.11 17.95
C LEU A 277 -21.38 -19.65 18.03
N HIS A 278 -21.08 -20.20 19.21
CA HIS A 278 -21.27 -21.63 19.45
C HIS A 278 -22.73 -21.98 19.73
N GLU A 279 -23.14 -23.22 19.43
CA GLU A 279 -24.53 -23.72 19.39
C GLU A 279 -25.37 -23.47 20.65
N ALA A 280 -24.74 -23.33 21.82
CA ALA A 280 -25.42 -23.10 23.09
C ALA A 280 -25.97 -21.66 23.28
N GLU A 281 -25.65 -20.74 22.36
CA GLU A 281 -25.84 -19.29 22.57
C GLU A 281 -26.85 -18.64 21.57
N THR A 282 -27.63 -19.42 20.82
CA THR A 282 -28.53 -19.00 19.71
C THR A 282 -29.80 -18.21 20.11
N SER A 283 -29.84 -17.65 21.31
CA SER A 283 -30.99 -16.86 21.83
C SER A 283 -30.57 -15.50 22.42
N CYS A 284 -29.56 -14.86 21.83
CA CYS A 284 -29.08 -13.58 22.31
C CYS A 284 -29.96 -12.42 21.81
N LYS A 285 -30.91 -11.95 22.62
CA LYS A 285 -31.72 -10.75 22.31
C LYS A 285 -31.02 -9.43 22.59
N ASN A 286 -30.04 -9.43 23.48
CA ASN A 286 -29.21 -8.28 23.84
C ASN A 286 -27.79 -8.77 24.08
N VAL A 287 -26.80 -8.23 23.37
CA VAL A 287 -25.39 -8.56 23.58
C VAL A 287 -24.61 -7.29 23.88
N LYS A 288 -23.84 -7.32 24.96
CA LYS A 288 -22.87 -6.30 25.31
C LYS A 288 -21.51 -6.73 24.79
N LEU A 289 -20.91 -5.91 23.95
CA LEU A 289 -19.62 -6.14 23.35
C LEU A 289 -18.64 -5.13 23.92
N ASN A 290 -17.44 -5.60 24.23
CA ASN A 290 -16.34 -4.76 24.66
C ASN A 290 -15.13 -5.05 23.79
N LEU A 291 -14.69 -4.03 23.07
CA LEU A 291 -13.48 -4.04 22.27
C LEU A 291 -12.40 -3.25 23.03
N CYS A 292 -11.35 -3.93 23.47
CA CYS A 292 -10.30 -3.34 24.29
C CYS A 292 -8.91 -3.54 23.69
N GLY A 293 -7.94 -2.80 24.19
CA GLY A 293 -6.55 -2.89 23.77
C GLY A 293 -5.70 -1.78 24.39
N LYS A 294 -4.61 -1.41 23.74
CA LYS A 294 -3.69 -0.37 24.23
C LYS A 294 -3.38 0.71 23.20
N ILE A 295 -3.48 1.97 23.61
CA ILE A 295 -2.97 3.13 22.86
C ILE A 295 -1.72 3.62 23.59
N GLY A 296 -0.55 3.30 23.03
CA GLY A 296 0.71 3.46 23.75
C GLY A 296 0.68 2.66 25.06
N GLU A 297 0.89 3.35 26.18
CA GLU A 297 0.80 2.76 27.53
C GLU A 297 -0.59 2.83 28.16
N SER A 298 -1.54 3.55 27.53
CA SER A 298 -2.90 3.71 28.06
C SER A 298 -3.82 2.59 27.58
N ASP A 299 -4.71 2.15 28.46
CA ASP A 299 -5.75 1.18 28.10
C ASP A 299 -6.84 1.86 27.26
N PHE A 300 -7.28 1.15 26.23
CA PHE A 300 -8.42 1.51 25.39
C PHE A 300 -9.55 0.53 25.65
N SER A 301 -10.77 1.05 25.75
CA SER A 301 -11.98 0.26 25.91
C SER A 301 -13.12 0.96 25.17
N LEU A 302 -13.80 0.22 24.30
CA LEU A 302 -14.97 0.66 23.59
C LEU A 302 -16.10 -0.34 23.85
N ASP A 303 -17.09 0.12 24.58
CA ASP A 303 -18.30 -0.64 24.87
C ASP A 303 -19.40 -0.29 23.88
N PHE A 304 -20.09 -1.32 23.38
CA PHE A 304 -21.26 -1.14 22.53
C PHE A 304 -22.27 -2.26 22.75
N GLU A 305 -23.54 -1.90 22.62
CA GLU A 305 -24.64 -2.85 22.70
C GLU A 305 -25.11 -3.20 21.29
N ALA A 306 -25.21 -4.50 21.03
CA ALA A 306 -25.75 -4.97 19.77
C ALA A 306 -27.24 -4.64 19.69
N ARG A 307 -27.62 -3.70 18.82
CA ARG A 307 -29.00 -3.61 18.36
C ARG A 307 -29.22 -4.68 17.32
N LEU A 308 -29.90 -5.76 17.69
CA LEU A 308 -30.27 -6.81 16.75
C LEU A 308 -31.21 -6.25 15.67
N LEU A 309 -30.62 -5.80 14.56
CA LEU A 309 -31.32 -5.63 13.30
C LEU A 309 -31.44 -7.01 12.66
N GLY A 310 -32.39 -7.80 13.16
CA GLY A 310 -32.70 -9.08 12.55
C GLY A 310 -33.48 -8.87 11.26
N GLN A 311 -33.10 -9.59 10.20
CA GLN A 311 -34.09 -10.13 9.27
C GLN A 311 -33.56 -11.38 8.56
N ASN A 312 -34.49 -12.32 8.37
CA ASN A 312 -34.33 -13.60 7.68
C ASN A 312 -33.87 -13.39 6.24
N ASN A 313 -32.56 -13.22 6.06
CA ASN A 313 -31.98 -13.19 4.75
C ASN A 313 -31.82 -14.63 4.25
N LYS A 314 -32.70 -15.06 3.35
CA LYS A 314 -32.56 -16.36 2.68
C LYS A 314 -31.23 -16.52 1.96
N GLU A 315 -30.56 -15.42 1.61
CA GLU A 315 -29.28 -15.44 0.89
C GLU A 315 -28.07 -15.68 1.81
N MET A 316 -28.24 -15.51 3.13
CA MET A 316 -27.20 -15.66 4.16
C MET A 316 -25.95 -14.81 3.86
N THR A 317 -26.16 -13.53 3.57
CA THR A 317 -25.13 -12.61 3.09
C THR A 317 -24.03 -12.39 4.15
N ILE A 318 -24.37 -12.25 5.43
CA ILE A 318 -23.37 -12.08 6.50
C ILE A 318 -22.54 -13.35 6.65
N HIS A 319 -23.15 -14.53 6.55
CA HIS A 319 -22.42 -15.80 6.55
C HIS A 319 -21.43 -15.86 5.39
N ARG A 320 -21.85 -15.51 4.17
CA ARG A 320 -20.97 -15.49 3.00
C ARG A 320 -19.83 -14.47 3.16
N LEU A 321 -20.08 -13.29 3.72
CA LEU A 321 -19.05 -12.30 4.00
C LEU A 321 -18.05 -12.79 5.07
N CYS A 322 -18.55 -13.43 6.13
CA CYS A 322 -17.74 -14.06 7.16
C CYS A 322 -16.86 -15.17 6.57
N VAL A 323 -17.44 -16.07 5.75
CA VAL A 323 -16.71 -17.12 5.05
C VAL A 323 -15.66 -16.54 4.11
N LYS A 324 -16.02 -15.52 3.32
CA LYS A 324 -15.06 -14.84 2.43
C LYS A 324 -13.88 -14.29 3.23
N ARG A 325 -14.14 -13.67 4.38
CA ARG A 325 -13.07 -13.14 5.25
C ARG A 325 -12.22 -14.26 5.85
N LYS A 326 -12.83 -15.37 6.26
CA LYS A 326 -12.14 -16.57 6.78
C LYS A 326 -11.26 -17.21 5.71
N ILE A 327 -11.76 -17.39 4.48
CA ILE A 327 -10.97 -17.89 3.33
C ILE A 327 -9.75 -16.99 3.09
N GLN A 328 -9.92 -15.67 3.07
CA GLN A 328 -8.79 -14.74 2.90
C GLN A 328 -7.73 -14.85 4.01
N GLU A 329 -8.15 -15.18 5.23
CA GLU A 329 -7.22 -15.44 6.34
C GLU A 329 -6.52 -16.79 6.21
N LEU A 330 -7.25 -17.82 5.78
CA LEU A 330 -6.71 -19.16 5.52
C LEU A 330 -5.70 -19.16 4.37
N GLU A 331 -6.03 -18.52 3.24
CA GLU A 331 -5.12 -18.37 2.10
C GLU A 331 -3.81 -17.74 2.56
N LEU A 332 -3.87 -16.62 3.29
CA LEU A 332 -2.67 -15.97 3.86
C LEU A 332 -1.87 -16.89 4.81
N ASN A 333 -2.52 -17.82 5.52
CA ASN A 333 -1.86 -18.73 6.45
C ASN A 333 -1.29 -19.98 5.76
N GLU A 334 -1.95 -20.49 4.72
CA GLU A 334 -1.50 -21.62 3.90
C GLU A 334 -0.12 -21.33 3.32
N ASP A 335 -0.02 -20.12 2.79
CA ASP A 335 1.17 -19.54 2.17
C ASP A 335 2.35 -19.37 3.16
N LEU A 336 2.11 -19.56 4.47
CA LEU A 336 3.12 -19.61 5.52
C LEU A 336 3.55 -21.03 5.91
N GLY A 337 3.17 -22.06 5.13
CA GLY A 337 3.68 -23.43 5.26
C GLY A 337 2.74 -24.43 5.94
N LYS A 338 1.43 -24.15 5.99
CA LYS A 338 0.40 -25.08 6.50
C LYS A 338 -0.53 -25.50 5.36
N GLY A 339 -0.08 -26.42 4.50
CA GLY A 339 -0.71 -26.65 3.18
C GLY A 339 -2.01 -27.44 3.21
N ASP A 340 -1.96 -28.73 3.54
CA ASP A 340 -3.03 -29.66 3.13
C ASP A 340 -4.34 -29.51 3.92
N GLU A 341 -4.27 -29.29 5.24
CA GLU A 341 -5.46 -29.08 6.07
C GLU A 341 -6.17 -27.76 5.72
N ILE A 342 -5.39 -26.69 5.53
CA ILE A 342 -5.92 -25.36 5.19
C ILE A 342 -6.56 -25.38 3.81
N LYS A 343 -5.94 -26.07 2.85
CA LYS A 343 -6.52 -26.27 1.52
C LYS A 343 -7.89 -26.94 1.58
N SER A 344 -8.02 -28.01 2.37
CA SER A 344 -9.31 -28.70 2.54
C SER A 344 -10.36 -27.76 3.13
N GLU A 345 -10.00 -27.01 4.17
CA GLU A 345 -10.90 -26.04 4.79
C GLU A 345 -11.34 -24.93 3.81
N ILE A 346 -10.43 -24.40 2.97
CA ILE A 346 -10.77 -23.42 1.94
C ILE A 346 -11.76 -24.00 0.92
N ILE A 347 -11.56 -25.25 0.47
CA ILE A 347 -12.47 -25.91 -0.47
C ILE A 347 -13.85 -26.09 0.16
N ASP A 348 -13.91 -26.59 1.40
CA ASP A 348 -15.18 -26.83 2.11
C ASP A 348 -15.94 -25.52 2.33
N LEU A 349 -15.25 -24.48 2.79
CA LEU A 349 -15.81 -23.14 2.97
C LEU A 349 -16.27 -22.51 1.65
N GLY A 350 -15.44 -22.60 0.61
CA GLY A 350 -15.70 -22.00 -0.70
C GLY A 350 -16.88 -22.66 -1.41
N THR A 351 -16.98 -23.99 -1.34
CA THR A 351 -18.11 -24.73 -1.90
C THR A 351 -19.39 -24.52 -1.09
N MET A 352 -19.31 -24.54 0.25
CA MET A 352 -20.46 -24.27 1.13
C MET A 352 -21.05 -22.87 0.90
N ALA A 353 -20.22 -21.85 0.75
CA ALA A 353 -20.66 -20.46 0.58
C ALA A 353 -20.90 -20.04 -0.88
N ASN A 354 -20.64 -20.92 -1.84
CA ASN A 354 -20.61 -20.60 -3.27
C ASN A 354 -19.71 -19.40 -3.56
N LEU A 355 -18.45 -19.47 -3.13
CA LEU A 355 -17.44 -18.43 -3.31
C LEU A 355 -16.29 -18.95 -4.16
N VAL A 356 -15.76 -18.07 -5.02
CA VAL A 356 -14.49 -18.29 -5.72
C VAL A 356 -13.35 -18.02 -4.74
N SER A 357 -12.37 -18.91 -4.74
CA SER A 357 -11.16 -18.84 -3.93
C SER A 357 -9.96 -19.31 -4.76
N LYS A 358 -8.78 -19.39 -4.16
CA LYS A 358 -7.60 -20.05 -4.75
C LYS A 358 -7.90 -21.49 -5.24
N TYR A 359 -8.87 -22.18 -4.63
CA TYR A 359 -9.18 -23.59 -4.90
C TYR A 359 -10.60 -23.89 -5.40
N THR A 360 -11.46 -22.87 -5.53
CA THR A 360 -12.84 -23.03 -5.98
C THR A 360 -13.14 -22.09 -7.14
N SER A 361 -13.85 -22.59 -8.15
CA SER A 361 -14.21 -21.83 -9.36
C SER A 361 -15.61 -22.20 -9.84
N PHE A 362 -16.33 -21.24 -10.43
CA PHE A 362 -17.57 -21.55 -11.14
C PHE A 362 -17.26 -22.11 -12.54
N VAL A 363 -17.98 -23.18 -12.91
CA VAL A 363 -17.89 -23.78 -14.23
C VAL A 363 -19.26 -23.68 -14.88
N ALA A 364 -19.34 -23.00 -16.04
CA ALA A 364 -20.54 -22.98 -16.85
C ALA A 364 -20.59 -24.25 -17.70
N LEU A 365 -21.69 -24.99 -17.61
CA LEU A 365 -21.96 -26.16 -18.44
C LEU A 365 -22.94 -25.76 -19.53
N ASP A 366 -22.59 -26.06 -20.79
CA ASP A 366 -23.51 -25.93 -21.92
C ASP A 366 -24.39 -27.19 -21.97
N GLU A 367 -25.69 -27.02 -21.78
CA GLU A 367 -26.67 -28.11 -21.78
C GLU A 367 -26.71 -28.88 -23.12
N HIS A 368 -26.21 -28.26 -24.20
CA HIS A 368 -26.21 -28.85 -25.55
C HIS A 368 -24.92 -29.56 -25.92
N VAL A 369 -23.89 -29.51 -25.06
CA VAL A 369 -22.63 -30.24 -25.27
C VAL A 369 -22.54 -31.33 -24.21
N PRO A 370 -22.53 -32.63 -24.57
CA PRO A 370 -22.28 -33.69 -23.61
C PRO A 370 -20.82 -33.60 -23.14
N VAL A 371 -20.59 -32.89 -22.04
CA VAL A 371 -19.27 -32.78 -21.42
C VAL A 371 -19.04 -34.00 -20.53
N ALA A 372 -18.15 -34.90 -20.96
CA ALA A 372 -17.47 -35.76 -20.01
C ALA A 372 -16.68 -34.83 -19.08
N ILE A 373 -17.03 -34.79 -17.79
CA ILE A 373 -16.29 -34.04 -16.77
C ILE A 373 -14.92 -34.72 -16.61
N GLN A 374 -14.01 -34.48 -17.55
CA GLN A 374 -12.59 -34.64 -17.31
C GLN A 374 -12.20 -33.48 -16.42
N THR A 375 -11.81 -33.79 -15.17
CA THR A 375 -11.20 -32.84 -14.24
C THR A 375 -10.25 -31.93 -15.02
N VAL A 376 -10.59 -30.66 -15.15
CA VAL A 376 -9.82 -29.72 -15.97
C VAL A 376 -8.52 -29.43 -15.25
N SER A 377 -7.48 -30.24 -15.49
CA SER A 377 -6.12 -30.03 -14.96
C SER A 377 -5.38 -28.85 -15.61
N ARG A 378 -6.10 -27.99 -16.34
CA ARG A 378 -5.49 -26.94 -17.15
C ARG A 378 -5.33 -25.68 -16.30
N ALA A 379 -4.21 -25.62 -15.57
CA ALA A 379 -3.71 -24.38 -15.00
C ALA A 379 -3.73 -23.28 -16.08
N PHE A 380 -4.41 -22.18 -15.80
CA PHE A 380 -4.39 -20.97 -16.63
C PHE A 380 -2.97 -20.39 -16.53
N THR A 381 -2.06 -20.85 -17.39
CA THR A 381 -0.78 -20.18 -17.57
C THR A 381 -1.03 -18.94 -18.42
N PRO A 382 -0.64 -17.73 -17.96
CA PRO A 382 -0.68 -16.55 -18.81
C PRO A 382 0.15 -16.87 -20.07
N LYS A 383 -0.46 -16.79 -21.25
CA LYS A 383 0.28 -16.93 -22.50
C LYS A 383 1.22 -15.72 -22.62
N ALA A 384 2.45 -15.88 -22.12
CA ALA A 384 3.55 -15.03 -22.52
C ALA A 384 3.65 -15.10 -24.05
N ARG A 385 3.36 -13.97 -24.70
CA ARG A 385 3.42 -13.81 -26.15
C ARG A 385 4.89 -13.90 -26.56
N ARG A 386 5.41 -15.13 -26.72
CA ARG A 386 6.76 -15.37 -27.23
C ARG A 386 6.84 -14.88 -28.67
N SER A 387 7.39 -13.68 -28.84
CA SER A 387 8.01 -13.24 -30.08
C SER A 387 9.03 -14.31 -30.50
N ARG A 388 8.78 -14.94 -31.66
CA ARG A 388 9.70 -15.87 -32.30
C ARG A 388 10.86 -15.07 -32.89
N SER A 389 11.92 -14.86 -32.10
CA SER A 389 13.24 -14.59 -32.67
C SER A 389 13.96 -15.92 -32.88
N LYS A 390 14.17 -16.29 -34.14
CA LYS A 390 15.04 -17.39 -34.56
C LYS A 390 16.48 -16.88 -34.45
N ASN A 391 17.22 -17.32 -33.43
CA ASN A 391 18.66 -17.63 -33.42
C ASN A 391 19.17 -17.61 -31.97
N VAL A 392 19.41 -18.79 -31.40
CA VAL A 392 20.22 -18.94 -30.18
C VAL A 392 21.28 -20.02 -30.46
N PRO A 393 22.59 -19.73 -30.29
CA PRO A 393 23.66 -20.69 -30.56
C PRO A 393 23.70 -21.89 -29.59
N ALA A 394 24.34 -22.97 -30.03
CA ALA A 394 24.32 -24.33 -29.48
C ALA A 394 24.94 -24.56 -28.07
N ILE A 395 25.22 -23.51 -27.28
CA ILE A 395 25.88 -23.64 -25.97
C ILE A 395 24.91 -24.01 -24.82
N VAL A 396 23.61 -23.73 -24.96
CA VAL A 396 22.59 -24.02 -23.92
C VAL A 396 22.16 -25.49 -23.91
N ARG A 397 22.53 -26.29 -24.92
CA ARG A 397 22.16 -27.71 -25.01
C ARG A 397 23.14 -28.64 -24.26
N MET A 398 24.30 -28.15 -23.84
CA MET A 398 25.33 -28.94 -23.16
C MET A 398 25.14 -28.99 -21.63
N PHE A 399 24.59 -27.94 -21.01
CA PHE A 399 24.43 -27.85 -19.55
C PHE A 399 23.32 -28.74 -18.95
N ARG A 400 22.36 -29.20 -19.76
CA ARG A 400 21.26 -30.08 -19.29
C ARG A 400 21.65 -31.57 -19.20
N LYS A 401 22.75 -32.00 -19.82
CA LYS A 401 23.24 -33.39 -19.77
C LYS A 401 24.25 -33.66 -18.65
N PHE A 402 24.88 -32.62 -18.11
CA PHE A 402 25.87 -32.76 -17.02
C PHE A 402 25.20 -32.87 -15.64
N TYR A 403 24.06 -32.22 -15.44
CA TYR A 403 23.37 -32.17 -14.14
C TYR A 403 22.71 -33.50 -13.72
N ASN A 404 22.38 -34.39 -14.67
CA ASN A 404 21.75 -35.68 -14.38
C ASN A 404 22.74 -36.83 -14.11
N ARG A 405 24.06 -36.57 -14.10
CA ARG A 405 25.09 -37.63 -13.93
C ARG A 405 25.90 -37.55 -12.63
N VAL A 406 25.68 -36.55 -11.77
CA VAL A 406 26.50 -36.33 -10.55
C VAL A 406 25.74 -36.63 -9.25
N LEU A 407 24.49 -37.10 -9.30
CA LEU A 407 23.71 -37.48 -8.11
C LEU A 407 23.83 -38.97 -7.70
N GLN A 408 24.88 -39.67 -8.11
CA GLN A 408 25.15 -41.02 -7.62
C GLN A 408 26.65 -41.21 -7.34
N HIS A 409 26.98 -41.27 -6.04
CA HIS A 409 28.21 -41.77 -5.36
C HIS A 409 29.00 -40.74 -4.52
N SER A 410 29.40 -41.22 -3.34
CA SER A 410 29.83 -40.51 -2.13
C SER A 410 31.36 -40.32 -1.99
N MET A 411 31.79 -39.12 -1.52
CA MET A 411 33.05 -38.70 -0.82
C MET A 411 34.45 -39.05 -1.42
N PRO A 412 35.60 -38.45 -0.99
CA PRO A 412 35.93 -37.17 -0.32
C PRO A 412 36.98 -36.28 -1.08
N MET A 413 37.30 -35.09 -0.53
CA MET A 413 38.25 -34.06 -1.03
C MET A 413 39.73 -34.49 -1.15
N PRO A 414 40.56 -33.77 -1.95
CA PRO A 414 41.69 -33.04 -1.33
C PRO A 414 41.99 -31.64 -1.93
N VAL A 415 43.01 -31.00 -1.35
CA VAL A 415 43.30 -29.55 -1.23
C VAL A 415 44.43 -29.04 -2.18
N ARG A 416 44.28 -27.79 -2.69
CA ARG A 416 45.28 -26.77 -3.23
C ARG A 416 45.95 -26.98 -4.62
N PRO A 417 46.54 -25.92 -5.26
CA PRO A 417 46.26 -24.46 -5.28
C PRO A 417 46.34 -23.75 -6.68
N ARG A 418 45.89 -22.47 -6.72
CA ARG A 418 46.21 -21.29 -7.60
C ARG A 418 46.79 -21.46 -9.02
N GLU A 419 46.17 -20.78 -9.99
CA GLU A 419 46.84 -19.85 -10.95
C GLU A 419 45.84 -18.92 -11.68
N ASP A 420 46.23 -17.65 -11.82
CA ASP A 420 45.54 -16.52 -12.49
C ASP A 420 45.59 -16.63 -14.01
N ILE A 421 44.50 -16.33 -14.74
CA ILE A 421 44.58 -15.67 -16.07
C ILE A 421 43.38 -14.74 -16.27
N ALA A 422 43.67 -13.44 -16.21
CA ALA A 422 42.91 -12.37 -16.84
C ALA A 422 43.26 -12.30 -18.34
N GLY A 423 42.27 -12.01 -19.19
CA GLY A 423 42.50 -11.57 -20.57
C GLY A 423 41.92 -12.49 -21.64
N MET A 424 40.64 -12.29 -21.98
CA MET A 424 39.96 -12.74 -23.20
C MET A 424 38.50 -12.28 -23.02
N TYR A 425 37.93 -11.28 -23.71
CA TYR A 425 37.93 -11.03 -25.13
C TYR A 425 37.71 -9.54 -25.43
N ALA A 426 38.74 -8.88 -25.94
CA ALA A 426 38.61 -7.78 -26.87
C ALA A 426 38.93 -8.34 -28.27
N SER A 427 38.15 -7.94 -29.28
CA SER A 427 38.26 -8.21 -30.72
C SER A 427 37.12 -9.08 -31.26
N ILE A 428 36.15 -8.43 -31.90
CA ILE A 428 35.80 -8.60 -33.31
C ILE A 428 34.90 -7.40 -33.66
N ASN A 429 35.54 -6.37 -34.23
CA ASN A 429 34.91 -5.32 -35.02
C ASN A 429 35.74 -5.21 -36.29
N ASN A 430 35.21 -5.70 -37.42
CA ASN A 430 35.31 -5.10 -38.75
C ASN A 430 34.90 -6.12 -39.80
N SER A 431 33.77 -5.86 -40.45
CA SER A 431 33.63 -5.73 -41.91
C SER A 431 32.24 -6.18 -42.33
N LEU A 432 31.39 -5.22 -42.71
CA LEU A 432 30.54 -5.24 -43.91
C LEU A 432 29.67 -3.98 -43.88
N SER A 433 30.16 -2.95 -44.56
CA SER A 433 29.42 -1.77 -44.98
C SER A 433 29.25 -1.81 -46.50
N ILE A 434 28.17 -1.16 -46.98
CA ILE A 434 27.74 -0.81 -48.36
C ILE A 434 26.39 -1.47 -48.68
N ASN A 435 25.32 -0.81 -49.13
CA ASN A 435 24.88 0.58 -49.18
C ASN A 435 23.36 0.50 -49.48
N ALA A 436 22.55 1.31 -48.81
CA ALA A 436 21.29 1.79 -49.38
C ALA A 436 20.89 3.09 -48.66
N GLU A 437 21.28 4.19 -49.29
CA GLU A 437 20.86 5.54 -48.96
C GLU A 437 19.33 5.68 -49.15
N ASN A 438 18.64 6.13 -48.13
CA ASN A 438 17.53 7.07 -48.27
C ASN A 438 17.48 7.91 -47.00
N SER A 439 18.10 9.08 -47.11
CA SER A 439 18.01 10.15 -46.14
C SER A 439 16.60 10.75 -46.15
N ARG A 440 16.03 10.96 -44.96
CA ARG A 440 15.57 12.28 -44.49
C ARG A 440 14.85 12.19 -43.12
N GLN A 441 15.46 12.89 -42.17
CA GLN A 441 14.86 13.61 -41.04
C GLN A 441 14.36 12.79 -39.83
N SER A 442 15.17 12.87 -38.77
CA SER A 442 14.80 12.77 -37.37
C SER A 442 13.59 13.67 -37.04
N PRO A 443 12.53 13.20 -36.36
CA PRO A 443 11.56 14.10 -35.79
C PRO A 443 12.22 14.78 -34.59
N HIS A 444 12.44 16.08 -34.73
CA HIS A 444 12.66 16.99 -33.63
C HIS A 444 11.55 16.85 -32.59
N SER A 445 11.94 17.07 -31.34
CA SER A 445 11.09 17.33 -30.20
C SER A 445 10.12 18.47 -30.47
N ASP A 446 8.89 18.15 -30.85
CA ASP A 446 7.77 19.08 -30.78
C ASP A 446 6.92 18.74 -29.56
N LEU A 447 7.18 19.46 -28.46
CA LEU A 447 6.21 19.71 -27.41
C LEU A 447 4.99 20.34 -28.07
N THR A 448 3.96 19.53 -28.33
CA THR A 448 2.63 20.03 -28.65
C THR A 448 1.71 19.74 -27.48
N SER A 449 1.01 20.80 -27.09
CA SER A 449 0.16 20.94 -25.91
C SER A 449 -0.81 19.77 -25.74
N SER A 450 -0.57 18.91 -24.74
CA SER A 450 -1.67 18.19 -24.10
C SER A 450 -2.28 19.13 -23.06
N LYS A 451 -3.59 19.33 -23.11
CA LYS A 451 -4.32 19.94 -21.99
C LYS A 451 -4.15 18.99 -20.80
N GLY A 452 -3.30 19.37 -19.85
CA GLY A 452 -2.98 18.57 -18.67
C GLY A 452 -4.25 18.20 -17.91
N THR A 453 -4.38 16.92 -17.58
CA THR A 453 -5.46 16.42 -16.74
C THR A 453 -5.27 17.00 -15.33
N ILE A 454 -6.35 17.16 -14.55
CA ILE A 454 -6.27 17.60 -13.13
C ILE A 454 -5.28 16.75 -12.31
N LYS A 455 -5.11 15.46 -12.65
CA LYS A 455 -4.16 14.53 -12.03
C LYS A 455 -2.69 14.94 -12.27
N ASP A 456 -2.41 15.61 -13.39
CA ASP A 456 -1.08 16.09 -13.78
C ASP A 456 -0.68 17.33 -12.96
N ILE A 457 -1.65 18.17 -12.59
CA ILE A 457 -1.45 19.38 -11.78
C ILE A 457 -0.87 19.03 -10.41
N LEU A 458 -1.48 18.06 -9.69
CA LEU A 458 -0.98 17.69 -8.36
C LEU A 458 0.43 17.10 -8.44
N THR A 459 0.78 16.33 -9.48
CA THR A 459 2.14 15.76 -9.59
C THR A 459 3.17 16.87 -9.78
N GLY A 460 2.90 17.79 -10.71
CA GLY A 460 3.75 18.96 -10.94
C GLY A 460 3.92 19.81 -9.68
N LEU A 461 2.85 20.02 -8.91
CA LEU A 461 2.93 20.80 -7.67
C LEU A 461 3.80 20.13 -6.59
N VAL A 462 3.74 18.80 -6.45
CA VAL A 462 4.58 18.07 -5.50
C VAL A 462 6.05 18.12 -5.91
N ASP A 463 6.33 17.97 -7.20
CA ASP A 463 7.69 18.05 -7.74
C ASP A 463 8.33 19.43 -7.53
N LEU A 464 7.53 20.49 -7.67
CA LEU A 464 7.95 21.89 -7.52
C LEU A 464 8.07 22.35 -6.07
N GLN A 465 7.62 21.57 -5.09
CA GLN A 465 7.71 21.96 -3.69
C GLN A 465 9.17 21.98 -3.22
N ALA A 466 9.66 23.14 -2.75
CA ALA A 466 10.97 23.25 -2.13
C ALA A 466 11.02 22.52 -0.77
N PHE A 467 12.22 22.16 -0.29
CA PHE A 467 12.36 21.48 1.02
C PHE A 467 11.70 22.26 2.16
N SER A 468 11.89 23.58 2.15
CA SER A 468 11.29 24.50 3.12
C SER A 468 9.78 24.65 2.95
N VAL A 469 9.12 23.74 2.24
CA VAL A 469 7.65 23.63 2.11
C VAL A 469 6.99 24.85 1.46
N PHE A 470 7.77 25.61 0.69
CA PHE A 470 7.28 26.73 -0.11
C PHE A 470 7.44 26.43 -1.60
N TRP A 471 6.75 27.22 -2.42
CA TRP A 471 6.94 27.22 -3.87
C TRP A 471 7.62 28.50 -4.32
N ASN A 472 8.41 28.41 -5.39
CA ASN A 472 8.97 29.59 -6.04
C ASN A 472 7.96 30.12 -7.05
N LEU A 473 7.87 31.45 -7.16
CA LEU A 473 7.03 32.10 -8.15
C LEU A 473 7.81 32.18 -9.47
N ASP A 474 7.78 31.10 -10.25
CA ASP A 474 8.54 30.97 -11.50
C ASP A 474 7.68 30.45 -12.67
N ASP A 475 8.28 30.36 -13.85
CA ASP A 475 7.63 29.85 -15.05
C ASP A 475 7.15 28.40 -14.90
N GLN A 476 7.81 27.59 -14.06
CA GLN A 476 7.41 26.20 -13.84
C GLN A 476 6.11 26.13 -13.03
N LEU A 477 6.00 26.93 -11.97
CA LEU A 477 4.76 27.06 -11.21
C LEU A 477 3.64 27.65 -12.08
N ALA A 478 3.93 28.68 -12.86
CA ALA A 478 2.96 29.28 -13.78
C ALA A 478 2.41 28.26 -14.80
N GLN A 479 3.30 27.43 -15.37
CA GLN A 479 2.92 26.32 -16.26
C GLN A 479 2.08 25.26 -15.53
N ALA A 480 2.47 24.85 -14.33
CA ALA A 480 1.74 23.85 -13.55
C ALA A 480 0.31 24.33 -13.19
N LEU A 481 0.16 25.63 -12.91
CA LEU A 481 -1.13 26.26 -12.64
C LEU A 481 -1.90 26.65 -13.90
N ASN A 482 -1.29 26.60 -15.08
CA ASN A 482 -1.88 27.10 -16.33
C ASN A 482 -2.37 28.57 -16.20
N ILE A 483 -1.59 29.42 -15.50
CA ILE A 483 -1.83 30.86 -15.33
C ILE A 483 -0.54 31.59 -15.74
N SER A 484 -0.65 32.73 -16.41
CA SER A 484 0.55 33.47 -16.83
C SER A 484 1.35 33.99 -15.63
N LEU A 485 2.68 33.89 -15.67
CA LEU A 485 3.55 34.38 -14.59
C LEU A 485 3.32 35.88 -14.31
N LYS A 486 2.97 36.65 -15.35
CA LYS A 486 2.61 38.07 -15.21
C LYS A 486 1.37 38.25 -14.33
N ASP A 487 0.29 37.51 -14.61
CA ASP A 487 -0.92 37.58 -13.80
C ASP A 487 -0.69 37.17 -12.34
N LEU A 488 0.17 36.16 -12.12
CA LEU A 488 0.53 35.74 -10.77
C LEU A 488 1.27 36.83 -10.00
N ASN A 489 2.18 37.57 -10.66
CA ASN A 489 2.93 38.65 -10.05
C ASN A 489 2.08 39.90 -9.80
N ASP A 490 1.24 40.29 -10.76
CA ASP A 490 0.44 41.52 -10.70
C ASP A 490 -0.56 41.53 -9.52
N GLU A 491 -1.00 40.35 -9.07
CA GLU A 491 -1.96 40.18 -7.97
C GLU A 491 -1.31 39.98 -6.58
N ASN A 492 0.02 39.95 -6.53
CA ASN A 492 0.76 39.78 -5.27
C ASN A 492 0.43 40.94 -4.30
N PRO A 493 -0.10 40.67 -3.08
CA PRO A 493 -0.44 41.71 -2.09
C PRO A 493 0.79 42.37 -1.42
N SER A 494 1.91 42.52 -2.14
CA SER A 494 3.19 43.03 -1.62
C SER A 494 3.80 42.16 -0.53
N VAL A 495 3.60 40.83 -0.61
CA VAL A 495 4.33 39.85 0.21
C VAL A 495 5.50 39.28 -0.60
N SER A 496 6.40 38.53 0.06
CA SER A 496 7.49 37.87 -0.67
C SER A 496 6.93 36.86 -1.69
N ASP A 497 7.60 36.72 -2.82
CA ASP A 497 7.18 35.83 -3.91
C ASP A 497 6.97 34.39 -3.42
N LYS A 498 7.80 33.93 -2.48
CA LYS A 498 7.66 32.60 -1.85
C LYS A 498 6.37 32.46 -1.03
N VAL A 499 6.02 33.49 -0.27
CA VAL A 499 4.79 33.52 0.54
C VAL A 499 3.56 33.54 -0.38
N TRP A 500 3.61 34.34 -1.45
CA TRP A 500 2.50 34.43 -2.40
C TRP A 500 2.31 33.12 -3.20
N ALA A 501 3.38 32.57 -3.76
CA ALA A 501 3.35 31.30 -4.47
C ALA A 501 2.79 30.17 -3.60
N THR A 502 3.20 30.10 -2.34
CA THR A 502 2.72 29.08 -1.40
C THR A 502 1.23 29.24 -1.11
N ALA A 503 0.74 30.47 -0.91
CA ALA A 503 -0.68 30.73 -0.73
C ALA A 503 -1.52 30.37 -1.96
N LEU A 504 -1.02 30.65 -3.16
CA LEU A 504 -1.65 30.28 -4.44
C LEU A 504 -1.78 28.77 -4.60
N VAL A 505 -0.73 28.02 -4.28
CA VAL A 505 -0.76 26.55 -4.36
C VAL A 505 -1.78 25.98 -3.38
N VAL A 506 -1.78 26.43 -2.12
CA VAL A 506 -2.78 25.99 -1.13
C VAL A 506 -4.21 26.29 -1.61
N ALA A 507 -4.44 27.47 -2.19
CA ALA A 507 -5.74 27.83 -2.76
C ALA A 507 -6.17 26.88 -3.90
N VAL A 508 -5.25 26.52 -4.80
CA VAL A 508 -5.51 25.57 -5.90
C VAL A 508 -5.83 24.18 -5.36
N LEU A 509 -5.07 23.69 -4.38
CA LEU A 509 -5.33 22.41 -3.71
C LEU A 509 -6.76 22.38 -3.14
N ARG A 510 -7.13 23.39 -2.35
CA ARG A 510 -8.46 23.50 -1.73
C ARG A 510 -9.61 23.58 -2.72
N GLU A 511 -9.46 24.35 -3.79
CA GLU A 511 -10.58 24.69 -4.67
C GLU A 511 -10.71 23.76 -5.87
N LYS A 512 -9.60 23.31 -6.45
CA LYS A 512 -9.62 22.47 -7.67
C LYS A 512 -9.39 20.99 -7.38
N LEU A 513 -8.72 20.69 -6.27
CA LEU A 513 -8.39 19.33 -5.86
C LEU A 513 -9.10 18.94 -4.56
N ALA A 514 -10.20 19.63 -4.22
CA ALA A 514 -11.01 19.38 -3.02
C ALA A 514 -11.42 17.90 -2.88
N SER A 515 -11.83 17.26 -3.99
CA SER A 515 -12.22 15.85 -4.01
C SER A 515 -11.06 14.88 -3.77
N GLN A 516 -9.82 15.37 -3.84
CA GLN A 516 -8.57 14.62 -3.66
C GLN A 516 -7.85 15.04 -2.37
N HIS A 517 -8.55 15.66 -1.41
CA HIS A 517 -7.97 16.19 -0.17
C HIS A 517 -7.00 15.21 0.53
N CYS A 518 -7.34 13.92 0.58
CA CYS A 518 -6.49 12.89 1.19
C CYS A 518 -5.11 12.72 0.52
N GLU A 519 -4.92 13.16 -0.73
CA GLU A 519 -3.67 13.07 -1.47
C GLU A 519 -2.69 14.21 -1.15
N TRP A 520 -3.17 15.33 -0.61
CA TRP A 520 -2.36 16.53 -0.42
C TRP A 520 -2.49 17.17 0.97
N GLU A 521 -3.33 16.62 1.85
CA GLU A 521 -3.57 17.10 3.22
C GLU A 521 -2.27 17.41 3.99
N PHE A 522 -1.27 16.52 3.96
CA PHE A 522 0.00 16.78 4.67
C PHE A 522 0.85 17.87 4.03
N ILE A 523 0.78 17.98 2.70
CA ILE A 523 1.50 19.00 1.95
C ILE A 523 0.95 20.38 2.32
N GLU A 524 -0.38 20.50 2.36
CA GLU A 524 -1.06 21.69 2.82
C GLU A 524 -0.74 22.00 4.30
N LYS A 525 -0.90 21.03 5.21
CA LYS A 525 -0.66 21.25 6.64
C LYS A 525 0.73 21.83 6.90
N LYS A 526 1.76 21.26 6.25
CA LYS A 526 3.11 21.80 6.38
C LYS A 526 3.24 23.21 5.77
N ALA A 527 2.62 23.45 4.62
CA ALA A 527 2.68 24.75 3.95
C ALA A 527 2.03 25.83 4.81
N ILE A 528 0.93 25.52 5.50
CA ILE A 528 0.27 26.42 6.46
C ILE A 528 1.18 26.72 7.63
N VAL A 529 1.76 25.68 8.27
CA VAL A 529 2.71 25.86 9.39
C VAL A 529 3.90 26.73 8.96
N TRP A 530 4.41 26.53 7.73
CA TRP A 530 5.47 27.37 7.18
C TRP A 530 5.00 28.82 6.97
N LEU A 531 3.83 29.05 6.36
CA LEU A 531 3.26 30.40 6.17
C LEU A 531 3.09 31.14 7.50
N GLU A 532 2.63 30.46 8.53
CA GLU A 532 2.48 31.01 9.89
C GLU A 532 3.83 31.41 10.50
N SER A 533 4.89 30.65 10.22
CA SER A 533 6.25 30.96 10.69
C SER A 533 6.86 32.22 10.07
N GLN A 534 6.35 32.69 8.93
CA GLN A 534 6.88 33.88 8.23
C GLN A 534 6.49 35.21 8.90
N ASN A 535 5.82 35.17 10.06
CA ASN A 535 5.52 36.30 10.93
C ASN A 535 4.81 37.47 10.21
N ILE A 536 3.82 37.11 9.41
CA ILE A 536 3.04 38.04 8.61
C ILE A 536 2.00 38.70 9.57
N GLN A 537 2.03 40.02 9.81
CA GLN A 537 1.41 40.73 10.97
C GLN A 537 0.41 41.82 10.58
N PRO A 538 -0.83 42.00 11.18
CA PRO A 538 -1.58 41.27 12.24
C PRO A 538 -2.81 40.28 11.98
N LEU A 539 -3.22 39.82 10.78
CA LEU A 539 -4.24 38.76 10.51
C LEU A 539 -3.91 37.79 9.33
N TYR A 540 -2.63 37.48 9.07
CA TYR A 540 -2.13 37.47 7.68
C TYR A 540 -2.15 36.15 6.91
N SER A 541 -2.17 34.97 7.52
CA SER A 541 -2.20 33.72 6.74
C SER A 541 -3.59 33.48 6.15
N GLU A 542 -4.65 33.58 6.96
CA GLU A 542 -6.03 33.36 6.51
C GLU A 542 -6.50 34.38 5.47
N LYS A 543 -6.24 35.67 5.68
CA LYS A 543 -6.61 36.71 4.69
C LYS A 543 -5.82 36.59 3.39
N LEU A 544 -4.55 36.18 3.47
CA LEU A 544 -3.74 35.91 2.28
C LEU A 544 -4.29 34.71 1.50
N LEU A 545 -4.65 33.64 2.21
CA LEU A 545 -5.30 32.47 1.62
C LEU A 545 -6.65 32.83 1.00
N GLU A 546 -7.46 33.67 1.66
CA GLU A 546 -8.73 34.15 1.11
C GLU A 546 -8.51 34.93 -0.20
N LYS A 547 -7.51 35.83 -0.24
CA LYS A 547 -7.15 36.57 -1.46
C LYS A 547 -6.69 35.62 -2.57
N ALA A 548 -5.83 34.66 -2.25
CA ALA A 548 -5.36 33.66 -3.21
C ALA A 548 -6.53 32.80 -3.73
N THR A 549 -7.41 32.34 -2.84
CA THR A 549 -8.63 31.59 -3.20
C THR A 549 -9.54 32.39 -4.13
N ASN A 550 -9.78 33.67 -3.85
CA ASN A 550 -10.58 34.53 -4.71
C ASN A 550 -9.94 34.71 -6.09
N PHE A 551 -8.63 34.91 -6.14
CA PHE A 551 -7.88 35.00 -7.40
C PHE A 551 -7.99 33.71 -8.23
N ILE A 552 -7.76 32.55 -7.62
CA ILE A 552 -7.84 31.24 -8.28
C ILE A 552 -9.27 30.96 -8.77
N LYS A 553 -10.30 31.29 -7.98
CA LYS A 553 -11.70 31.21 -8.40
C LYS A 553 -11.96 32.05 -9.64
N ASN A 554 -11.43 33.27 -9.71
CA ASN A 554 -11.67 34.17 -10.84
C ASN A 554 -10.91 33.76 -12.11
N LYS A 555 -9.67 33.28 -12.01
CA LYS A 555 -8.82 32.95 -13.17
C LYS A 555 -9.04 31.54 -13.73
N MET A 556 -9.47 30.58 -12.92
CA MET A 556 -9.63 29.18 -13.33
C MET A 556 -11.10 28.73 -13.52
N VAL A 557 -12.06 29.66 -13.54
CA VAL A 557 -13.47 29.38 -13.92
C VAL A 557 -13.71 29.59 -15.43
N ALA A 558 -12.72 30.13 -16.16
CA ALA A 558 -12.77 30.35 -17.61
C ALA A 558 -12.27 29.14 -18.41
#